data_AF-A0A2W4MMC5-F1
#
_entry.id   AF-A0A2W4MMC5-F1
#
_cell.length_a   1.000
_cell.length_b   1.000
_cell.length_c   1.000
_cell.angle_alpha   90.00
_cell.angle_beta   90.00
_cell.angle_gamma   90.00
#
_symmetry.space_group_name_H-M   'P 1'
#
loop_
_entity.id
_entity.type
_entity.pdbx_description
1 polymer ?
#
loop_
_entity_poly.entity_id
_entity_poly.type
_entity_poly.pdbx_seq_one_letter_code
_entity_poly.pdbx_strand_id
1 'polypeptide(L)'
;MVATRPTDTVGLVGFMRTLAARLEPKVARLIVFDRSERENVYPEEWQPELLPQCDLVYITATAILNGTLERLLTYCTGAREVVVVGPTTPPYPAAFAGTGVTFLAGAAWPPEHREAVMAAIARGASFHAISSLARRWAIRVGTRPHERGPGS
;
A
#
# COMPACT_ATOMS: atom_id res chain seq x y z
N MET A 1 0.74 -6.55 -10.01
CA MET A 1 1.03 -5.18 -9.51
C MET A 1 0.09 -4.24 -10.24
N VAL A 2 -0.43 -3.21 -9.57
CA VAL A 2 -1.33 -2.23 -10.19
C VAL A 2 -0.61 -1.54 -11.36
N ALA A 3 -1.28 -1.41 -12.50
CA ALA A 3 -0.73 -0.74 -13.67
C ALA A 3 -0.71 0.77 -13.45
N THR A 4 0.50 1.36 -13.47
CA THR A 4 0.74 2.80 -13.42
C THR A 4 0.77 3.38 -14.83
N ARG A 5 0.42 4.65 -14.95
CA ARG A 5 0.46 5.44 -16.18
C ARG A 5 1.41 6.63 -15.97
N PRO A 6 2.11 7.10 -17.03
CA PRO A 6 2.96 8.29 -16.94
C PRO A 6 2.22 9.57 -16.51
N THR A 7 0.90 9.61 -16.67
CA THR A 7 0.05 10.76 -16.28
C THR A 7 -0.48 10.66 -14.85
N ASP A 8 -0.24 9.56 -14.13
CA ASP A 8 -0.83 9.36 -12.80
C ASP A 8 -0.23 10.31 -11.77
N THR A 9 -1.09 10.79 -10.87
CA THR A 9 -0.69 11.24 -9.54
C THR A 9 -0.83 10.08 -8.55
N VAL A 10 0.25 9.74 -7.84
CA VAL A 10 0.28 8.62 -6.90
C VAL A 10 0.50 9.10 -5.47
N GLY A 11 -0.40 8.73 -4.56
CA GLY A 11 -0.27 8.95 -3.12
C GLY A 11 0.36 7.76 -2.40
N LEU A 12 1.34 8.02 -1.54
CA LEU A 12 1.92 7.04 -0.60
C LEU A 12 1.63 7.50 0.83
N VAL A 13 0.80 6.76 1.58
CA VAL A 13 0.59 7.00 3.01
C VAL A 13 1.51 6.06 3.80
N GLY A 14 2.49 6.65 4.46
CA GLY A 14 3.66 6.00 5.05
C GLY A 14 4.88 6.02 4.10
N PHE A 15 6.04 6.40 4.63
CA PHE A 15 7.27 6.53 3.85
C PHE A 15 7.88 5.16 3.49
N MET A 16 7.52 4.65 2.32
CA MET A 16 8.02 3.39 1.77
C MET A 16 9.11 3.63 0.71
N ARG A 17 10.34 3.94 1.15
CA ARG A 17 11.48 4.31 0.28
C ARG A 17 11.60 3.49 -1.01
N THR A 18 11.59 2.15 -0.91
CA THR A 18 11.76 1.26 -2.06
C THR A 18 10.59 1.33 -3.05
N LEU A 19 9.38 1.60 -2.56
CA LEU A 19 8.21 1.77 -3.42
C LEU A 19 8.23 3.15 -4.08
N ALA A 20 8.53 4.20 -3.32
CA ALA A 20 8.68 5.57 -3.82
C ALA A 20 9.69 5.64 -4.98
N ALA A 21 10.92 5.15 -4.76
CA ALA A 21 11.98 5.14 -5.78
C ALA A 21 11.62 4.35 -7.05
N ARG A 22 10.72 3.37 -6.96
CA ARG A 22 10.26 2.58 -8.12
C ARG A 22 9.13 3.26 -8.90
N LEU A 23 8.35 4.11 -8.24
CA LEU A 23 7.18 4.79 -8.81
C LEU A 23 7.55 6.16 -9.39
N GLU A 24 8.40 6.90 -8.70
CA GLU A 24 8.83 8.26 -9.07
C GLU A 24 9.19 8.42 -10.56
N PRO A 25 10.01 7.56 -11.20
CA PRO A 25 10.35 7.72 -12.62
C PRO A 25 9.23 7.29 -13.59
N LYS A 26 8.06 6.85 -13.11
CA LYS A 26 6.99 6.24 -13.93
C LYS A 26 5.68 7.00 -13.96
N VAL A 27 5.56 8.05 -13.16
CA VAL A 27 4.29 8.74 -12.89
C VAL A 27 4.52 10.26 -12.98
N ALA A 28 3.45 11.03 -13.22
CA ALA A 28 3.56 12.47 -13.37
C ALA A 28 3.89 13.16 -12.04
N ARG A 29 3.33 12.63 -10.94
CA ARG A 29 3.51 13.18 -9.60
C ARG A 29 3.47 12.08 -8.55
N LEU A 30 4.40 12.12 -7.61
CA LEU A 30 4.42 11.27 -6.43
C LEU A 30 4.22 12.16 -5.19
N ILE A 31 3.22 11.85 -4.37
CA ILE A 31 2.90 12.56 -3.13
C ILE A 31 3.10 11.57 -1.99
N VAL A 32 3.99 11.88 -1.05
CA VAL A 32 4.28 10.99 0.09
C VAL A 32 3.87 11.66 1.38
N PHE A 33 3.14 10.95 2.23
CA PHE A 33 2.73 11.39 3.57
C PHE A 33 3.41 10.53 4.62
N ASP A 34 4.10 11.14 5.59
CA ASP A 34 4.67 10.44 6.74
C ASP A 34 4.90 11.42 7.89
N ARG A 35 5.05 10.88 9.11
CA ARG A 35 5.38 11.68 10.30
C ARG A 35 6.86 12.07 10.36
N SER A 36 7.70 11.51 9.48
CA SER A 36 9.10 11.86 9.42
C SER A 36 9.30 13.27 8.88
N GLU A 37 10.16 14.05 9.53
CA GLU A 37 10.66 15.34 9.03
C GLU A 37 11.65 15.10 7.89
N ARG A 38 11.12 14.88 6.68
CA ARG A 38 11.90 14.66 5.45
C ARG A 38 11.49 15.66 4.39
N GLU A 39 12.45 16.08 3.59
CA GLU A 39 12.18 16.86 2.38
C GLU A 39 11.27 16.07 1.43
N ASN A 40 10.34 16.78 0.77
CA ASN A 40 9.36 16.21 -0.17
C ASN A 40 8.43 15.14 0.44
N VAL A 41 8.23 15.18 1.75
CA VAL A 41 7.24 14.39 2.47
C VAL A 41 6.26 15.34 3.15
N TYR A 42 4.98 15.19 2.85
CA TYR A 42 3.90 15.98 3.44
C TYR A 42 3.52 15.41 4.81
N PRO A 43 3.17 16.26 5.77
CA PRO A 43 2.64 15.79 7.04
C PRO A 43 1.18 15.32 6.87
N GLU A 44 0.66 14.56 7.84
CA GLU A 44 -0.62 13.84 7.71
C GLU A 44 -1.82 14.78 7.51
N GLU A 45 -1.72 16.04 7.94
CA GLU A 45 -2.77 17.05 7.87
C GLU A 45 -3.15 17.44 6.44
N TRP A 46 -2.26 17.19 5.47
CA TRP A 46 -2.52 17.46 4.05
C TRP A 46 -3.24 16.32 3.34
N GLN A 47 -3.42 15.16 3.99
CA GLN A 47 -4.09 14.01 3.42
C GLN A 47 -5.52 14.32 2.91
N PRO A 48 -6.38 15.06 3.63
CA PRO A 48 -7.73 15.37 3.16
C PRO A 48 -7.77 16.22 1.89
N GLU A 49 -6.75 17.04 1.65
CA GLU A 49 -6.67 17.93 0.48
C GLU A 49 -6.01 17.25 -0.72
N LEU A 50 -4.96 16.45 -0.49
CA LEU A 50 -4.10 15.91 -1.53
C LEU A 50 -4.48 14.49 -1.97
N LEU A 51 -5.00 13.63 -1.08
CA LEU A 51 -5.43 12.28 -1.47
C LEU A 51 -6.58 12.26 -2.49
N PRO A 52 -7.57 13.17 -2.45
CA PRO A 52 -8.61 13.23 -3.48
C PRO A 52 -8.08 13.47 -4.90
N GLN A 53 -6.86 14.01 -5.03
CA GLN A 53 -6.21 14.31 -6.32
C GLN A 53 -5.41 13.11 -6.87
N CYS A 54 -5.31 12.01 -6.12
CA CYS A 54 -4.49 10.86 -6.50
C CYS A 54 -5.29 9.86 -7.33
N ASP A 55 -4.71 9.42 -8.46
CA ASP A 55 -5.27 8.35 -9.27
C ASP A 55 -5.01 6.96 -8.66
N LEU A 56 -3.89 6.81 -7.96
CA LEU A 56 -3.50 5.60 -7.23
C LEU A 56 -3.10 5.96 -5.82
N VAL A 57 -3.53 5.17 -4.83
CA VAL A 57 -3.11 5.36 -3.44
C VAL A 57 -2.55 4.06 -2.88
N TYR A 58 -1.35 4.11 -2.33
CA TYR A 58 -0.77 3.03 -1.53
C TYR A 58 -0.78 3.44 -0.06
N ILE A 59 -1.43 2.64 0.76
CA ILE A 59 -1.55 2.85 2.20
C ILE A 59 -0.73 1.78 2.90
N THR A 60 0.16 2.20 3.80
CA THR A 60 0.90 1.27 4.66
C THR A 60 -0.03 0.36 5.45
N ALA A 61 0.30 -0.92 5.57
CA ALA A 61 -0.45 -1.88 6.38
C ALA A 61 -0.50 -1.49 7.88
N THR A 62 0.42 -0.65 8.34
CA THR A 62 0.38 -0.09 9.71
C THR A 62 -0.88 0.75 9.94
N ALA A 63 -1.52 1.29 8.90
CA ALA A 63 -2.77 2.03 9.01
C ALA A 63 -3.93 1.18 9.57
N ILE A 64 -3.87 -0.15 9.36
CA ILE A 64 -4.81 -1.10 10.00
C ILE A 64 -4.53 -1.16 11.50
N LEU A 65 -3.26 -1.31 11.88
CA LEU A 65 -2.86 -1.52 13.28
C LEU A 65 -3.15 -0.30 14.16
N ASN A 66 -3.00 0.90 13.61
CA ASN A 66 -3.21 2.15 14.34
C ASN A 66 -4.61 2.74 14.15
N GLY A 67 -5.53 2.03 13.47
CA GLY A 67 -6.93 2.43 13.29
C GLY A 67 -7.13 3.68 12.42
N THR A 68 -6.22 3.96 11.49
CA THR A 68 -6.34 5.13 10.59
C THR A 68 -6.82 4.79 9.19
N LEU A 69 -6.84 3.50 8.82
CA LEU A 69 -7.19 3.06 7.47
C LEU A 69 -8.57 3.56 7.03
N GLU A 70 -9.59 3.40 7.86
CA GLU A 70 -10.98 3.75 7.55
C GLU A 70 -11.10 5.23 7.20
N ARG A 71 -10.45 6.09 7.99
CA ARG A 71 -10.41 7.54 7.73
C ARG A 71 -9.68 7.86 6.43
N LEU A 72 -8.53 7.25 6.18
CA LEU A 72 -7.76 7.46 4.94
C LEU A 72 -8.56 7.09 3.69
N LEU A 73 -9.35 6.01 3.76
CA LEU A 73 -10.19 5.56 2.64
C LEU A 73 -11.25 6.60 2.27
N THR A 74 -11.76 7.39 3.24
CA THR A 74 -12.71 8.49 2.95
C THR A 74 -12.12 9.60 2.09
N TYR A 75 -10.80 9.75 2.06
CA TYR A 75 -10.11 10.75 1.24
C TYR A 75 -9.71 10.24 -0.14
N CYS A 76 -9.77 8.93 -0.38
CA CYS A 76 -9.32 8.29 -1.63
C CYS A 76 -10.38 8.36 -2.74
N THR A 77 -11.10 9.49 -2.88
CA THR A 77 -12.28 9.61 -3.75
C THR A 77 -11.96 9.64 -5.25
N GLY A 78 -10.77 10.11 -5.63
CA GLY A 78 -10.29 10.11 -7.02
C GLY A 78 -9.55 8.85 -7.44
N ALA A 79 -9.22 7.97 -6.49
CA ALA A 79 -8.34 6.84 -6.75
C ALA A 79 -9.07 5.71 -7.48
N ARG A 80 -8.52 5.29 -8.64
CA ARG A 80 -9.04 4.10 -9.35
C ARG A 80 -8.65 2.79 -8.66
N GLU A 81 -7.55 2.80 -7.90
CA GLU A 81 -7.06 1.65 -7.15
C GLU A 81 -6.45 2.15 -5.84
N VAL A 82 -6.84 1.50 -4.74
CA VAL A 82 -6.30 1.73 -3.40
C VAL A 82 -5.66 0.44 -2.90
N VAL A 83 -4.37 0.49 -2.60
CA VAL A 83 -3.56 -0.68 -2.25
C VAL A 83 -3.14 -0.59 -0.79
N VAL A 84 -3.53 -1.57 0.02
CA VAL A 84 -2.92 -1.74 1.34
C VAL A 84 -1.64 -2.56 1.17
N VAL A 85 -0.50 -2.00 1.58
CA VAL A 85 0.81 -2.57 1.32
C VAL A 85 1.70 -2.62 2.56
N GLY A 86 2.34 -3.76 2.79
CA GLY A 86 3.31 -3.92 3.85
C GLY A 86 3.45 -5.36 4.33
N PRO A 87 4.48 -5.68 5.13
CA PRO A 87 4.68 -7.02 5.68
C PRO A 87 3.52 -7.46 6.59
N THR A 88 2.84 -6.49 7.22
CA THR A 88 1.70 -6.70 8.12
C THR A 88 0.37 -6.84 7.37
N THR A 89 0.33 -6.75 6.04
CA THR A 89 -0.94 -6.87 5.30
C THR A 89 -1.50 -8.28 5.48
N PRO A 90 -2.73 -8.44 6.02
CA PRO A 90 -3.34 -9.77 6.10
C PRO A 90 -3.71 -10.26 4.69
N PRO A 91 -3.40 -11.51 4.31
CA PRO A 91 -3.78 -12.07 3.00
C PRO A 91 -5.27 -12.51 2.99
N TYR A 92 -6.18 -11.63 3.42
CA TYR A 92 -7.60 -11.93 3.60
C TYR A 92 -8.49 -10.89 2.90
N PRO A 93 -8.68 -10.99 1.57
CA PRO A 93 -9.38 -9.97 0.77
C PRO A 93 -10.85 -9.80 1.16
N ALA A 94 -11.51 -10.84 1.69
CA ALA A 94 -12.92 -10.77 2.08
C ALA A 94 -13.20 -9.71 3.16
N ALA A 95 -12.25 -9.47 4.08
CA ALA A 95 -12.39 -8.44 5.10
C ALA A 95 -12.34 -7.00 4.56
N PHE A 96 -11.90 -6.81 3.31
CA PHE A 96 -11.77 -5.50 2.67
C PHE A 96 -12.82 -5.29 1.57
N ALA A 97 -13.71 -6.27 1.34
CA ALA A 97 -14.76 -6.14 0.34
C ALA A 97 -15.70 -4.98 0.70
N GLY A 98 -15.90 -4.05 -0.23
CA GLY A 98 -16.76 -2.88 -0.04
C GLY A 98 -16.13 -1.69 0.70
N THR A 99 -14.88 -1.78 1.15
CA THR A 99 -14.21 -0.66 1.88
C THR A 99 -13.59 0.39 0.96
N GLY A 100 -13.47 0.10 -0.35
CA GLY A 100 -12.74 0.92 -1.31
C GLY A 100 -11.30 0.46 -1.54
N VAL A 101 -10.76 -0.43 -0.70
CA VAL A 101 -9.49 -1.11 -0.97
C VAL A 101 -9.68 -2.06 -2.16
N THR A 102 -8.77 -1.99 -3.13
CA THR A 102 -8.83 -2.81 -4.34
C THR A 102 -7.74 -3.86 -4.42
N PHE A 103 -6.63 -3.66 -3.70
CA PHE A 103 -5.55 -4.66 -3.58
C PHE A 103 -4.97 -4.74 -2.18
N LEU A 104 -4.56 -5.95 -1.82
CA LEU A 104 -3.70 -6.24 -0.68
C LEU A 104 -2.35 -6.69 -1.20
N ALA A 105 -1.27 -6.11 -0.72
CA ALA A 105 0.09 -6.50 -1.05
C ALA A 105 0.92 -6.72 0.20
N GLY A 106 1.65 -7.82 0.25
CA GLY A 106 2.46 -8.15 1.42
C GLY A 106 3.63 -9.06 1.10
N ALA A 107 4.19 -9.62 2.15
CA ALA A 107 5.33 -10.51 2.11
C ALA A 107 5.02 -11.78 2.90
N ALA A 108 5.55 -12.91 2.44
CA ALA A 108 5.55 -14.18 3.15
C ALA A 108 6.98 -14.71 3.20
N TRP A 109 7.32 -15.40 4.29
CA TRP A 109 8.63 -16.02 4.46
C TRP A 109 8.55 -17.46 3.97
N PRO A 110 9.28 -17.83 2.90
CA PRO A 110 9.38 -19.23 2.47
C PRO A 110 9.94 -20.10 3.62
N PRO A 111 9.46 -21.35 3.79
CA PRO A 111 9.93 -22.23 4.86
C PRO A 111 11.45 -22.38 4.92
N GLU A 112 12.11 -22.43 3.76
CA GLU A 112 13.56 -22.54 3.60
C GLU A 112 14.34 -21.34 4.18
N HIS A 113 13.70 -20.18 4.35
CA HIS A 113 14.32 -18.99 4.93
C HIS A 113 13.96 -18.78 6.41
N ARG A 114 13.12 -19.64 7.00
CA ARG A 114 12.56 -19.45 8.34
C ARG A 114 13.63 -19.22 9.40
N GLU A 115 14.65 -20.08 9.48
CA GLU A 115 15.71 -19.97 10.48
C GLU A 115 16.51 -18.67 10.33
N ALA A 116 16.91 -18.33 9.10
CA ALA A 116 17.65 -17.12 8.81
C ALA A 116 16.85 -15.84 9.17
N VAL A 117 15.55 -15.82 8.83
CA VAL A 117 14.63 -14.73 9.16
C VAL A 117 14.46 -14.60 10.66
N MET A 118 14.20 -15.70 11.38
CA MET A 118 14.03 -15.68 12.84
C MET A 118 15.30 -15.23 13.55
N ALA A 119 16.47 -15.72 13.12
CA ALA A 119 17.76 -15.30 13.67
C ALA A 119 18.04 -13.81 13.42
N ALA A 120 17.68 -13.29 12.25
CA ALA A 120 17.81 -11.87 11.94
C ALA A 120 16.87 -11.02 12.80
N ILE A 121 15.61 -11.41 12.93
CA ILE A 121 14.62 -10.73 13.79
C ILE A 121 15.08 -10.72 15.26
N ALA A 122 15.60 -11.85 15.76
CA ALA A 122 16.14 -11.95 17.11
C ALA A 122 17.32 -10.98 17.38
N ARG A 123 18.03 -10.56 16.32
CA ARG A 123 19.09 -9.54 16.38
C ARG A 123 18.60 -8.12 16.10
N GLY A 124 17.29 -7.91 15.99
CA GLY A 124 16.70 -6.59 15.73
C GLY A 124 16.79 -6.14 14.26
N ALA A 125 16.94 -7.07 13.30
CA ALA A 125 16.97 -6.72 11.88
C ALA A 125 15.66 -6.05 11.44
N SER A 126 15.77 -4.94 10.71
CA SER A 126 14.62 -4.28 10.10
C SER A 126 14.06 -5.11 8.93
N PHE A 127 12.80 -4.86 8.55
CA PHE A 127 12.23 -5.51 7.38
C PHE A 127 13.08 -5.30 6.12
N HIS A 128 13.67 -4.11 5.94
CA HIS A 128 14.53 -3.83 4.79
C HIS A 128 15.70 -4.82 4.69
N ALA A 129 16.35 -5.13 5.82
CA ALA A 129 17.48 -6.05 5.90
C ALA A 129 17.13 -7.50 5.53
N ILE A 130 15.88 -7.91 5.76
CA ILE A 130 15.42 -9.29 5.49
C ILE A 130 14.51 -9.40 4.27
N SER A 131 14.13 -8.29 3.64
CA SER A 131 13.13 -8.25 2.56
C SER A 131 13.52 -9.03 1.30
N SER A 132 14.82 -9.29 1.09
CA SER A 132 15.32 -10.15 0.01
C SER A 132 14.97 -11.62 0.21
N LEU A 133 14.77 -12.06 1.47
CA LEU A 133 14.35 -13.41 1.82
C LEU A 133 12.84 -13.61 1.68
N ALA A 134 12.07 -12.53 1.48
CA ALA A 134 10.62 -12.57 1.40
C ALA A 134 10.12 -12.91 0.00
N ARG A 135 9.10 -13.76 -0.08
CA ARG A 135 8.24 -13.86 -1.25
C ARG A 135 7.15 -12.80 -1.17
N ARG A 136 7.19 -11.83 -2.09
CA ARG A 136 6.13 -10.82 -2.23
C ARG A 136 4.89 -11.43 -2.86
N TRP A 137 3.72 -11.00 -2.40
CA TRP A 137 2.42 -11.40 -2.95
C TRP A 137 1.52 -10.18 -3.10
N ALA A 138 0.53 -10.29 -3.99
CA ALA A 138 -0.54 -9.30 -4.15
C ALA A 138 -1.84 -10.00 -4.52
N ILE A 139 -2.95 -9.60 -3.91
CA ILE A 139 -4.28 -10.19 -4.05
C ILE A 139 -5.27 -9.05 -4.35
N ARG A 140 -6.14 -9.22 -5.36
CA ARG A 140 -7.22 -8.28 -5.63
C ARG A 140 -8.36 -8.48 -4.65
N VAL A 141 -8.93 -7.39 -4.14
CA VAL A 141 -10.12 -7.38 -3.28
C VAL A 141 -11.37 -7.36 -4.15
N GLY A 142 -11.95 -8.54 -4.40
CA GLY A 142 -13.21 -8.71 -5.14
C GLY A 142 -13.21 -8.17 -6.58
N THR A 143 -14.29 -8.44 -7.32
CA THR A 143 -14.68 -7.68 -8.51
C THR A 143 -15.62 -6.56 -8.08
N ARG A 144 -15.60 -5.41 -8.78
CA ARG A 144 -16.49 -4.29 -8.43
C ARG A 144 -17.94 -4.76 -8.47
N PRO A 145 -18.81 -4.37 -7.52
CA PRO A 145 -20.24 -4.72 -7.56
C PRO A 145 -20.97 -4.26 -8.84
N HIS A 146 -20.37 -3.38 -9.65
CA HIS A 146 -20.98 -2.82 -10.86
C HIS A 146 -20.60 -3.54 -12.18
N GLU A 147 -19.90 -4.69 -12.15
CA GLU A 147 -19.64 -5.49 -13.36
C GLU A 147 -20.64 -6.65 -13.57
N ARG A 148 -21.74 -6.69 -12.81
CA ARG A 148 -22.94 -7.43 -13.25
C ARG A 148 -23.73 -6.54 -14.20
N GLY A 149 -23.45 -6.66 -15.49
CA GLY A 149 -24.40 -6.25 -16.53
C GLY A 149 -25.73 -7.00 -16.36
N PRO A 150 -26.85 -6.45 -16.86
CA PRO A 150 -28.12 -7.12 -16.76
C PRO A 150 -28.13 -8.34 -17.69
N GLY A 151 -28.32 -9.53 -17.12
CA GLY A 151 -28.75 -10.72 -17.86
C GLY A 151 -27.66 -11.74 -18.18
N SER A 152 -27.72 -12.87 -17.47
CA SER A 152 -27.74 -14.22 -18.06
C SER A 152 -28.38 -15.16 -17.05
#